data_AF-A0A543NMF0-F1
#
_entry.id   AF-A0A543NMF0-F1
#
_cell.length_a   1.000
_cell.length_b   1.000
_cell.length_c   1.000
_cell.angle_alpha   90.00
_cell.angle_beta   90.00
_cell.angle_gamma   90.00
#
_symmetry.space_group_name_H-M   'P 1'
#
loop_
_entity.id
_entity.type
_entity.pdbx_description
1 polymer ?
#
loop_
_entity_poly.entity_id
_entity_poly.type
_entity_poly.pdbx_seq_one_letter_code
_entity_poly.pdbx_strand_id
1 'polypeptide(L)'
;MGGGGAYYQRAMRQHPLLEPSRLRELTAEARDHLRELTAEARDHLRELPAGIARRSLPRELDPAALARIRAQRIADVTPGADPSGESRPRIVIVGGQQGSGKTSVQKQVFAAMPRGSVFYDGDDTATLHPDYAAVMRADDVTGHGIIAETLPVHTACMEHVRAHGFSLAASHPLGRVEWARAWVDGFRAAGCHVTAALLAVPSAASLLGAADRYQRSRDQQGFGRWVRTEQHDESYAGLSDVAHDLETGGHVDALYVLSRSGAVTHANQLGGDGRMRGAAGVARALAAERERARTAAEVRDFSARLAGLRDTAAHAASVPEWVLEAAADAEERAAR
;
A
#
# COMPACT_ATOMS: atom_id res chain seq x y z
N MET A 1 19.94 -13.92 -20.22
CA MET A 1 19.81 -12.45 -20.24
C MET A 1 18.33 -12.11 -20.29
N GLY A 2 17.88 -11.19 -19.42
CA GLY A 2 16.63 -10.41 -19.55
C GLY A 2 15.30 -11.15 -19.30
N GLY A 3 14.76 -11.09 -18.07
CA GLY A 3 13.45 -11.66 -17.74
C GLY A 3 12.52 -10.80 -16.87
N GLY A 4 13.02 -9.81 -16.12
CA GLY A 4 12.17 -9.02 -15.19
C GLY A 4 11.31 -7.94 -15.84
N GLY A 5 11.76 -7.32 -16.95
CA GLY A 5 11.03 -6.23 -17.61
C GLY A 5 9.77 -6.65 -18.39
N ALA A 6 9.58 -7.95 -18.63
CA ALA A 6 8.50 -8.45 -19.48
C ALA A 6 7.14 -8.48 -18.77
N TYR A 7 7.11 -8.62 -17.44
CA TYR A 7 5.86 -8.72 -16.68
C TYR A 7 5.15 -7.36 -16.56
N TYR A 8 5.91 -6.29 -16.25
CA TYR A 8 5.40 -4.91 -16.23
C TYR A 8 4.88 -4.46 -17.60
N GLN A 9 5.62 -4.78 -18.67
CA GLN A 9 5.24 -4.55 -20.06
C GLN A 9 4.05 -5.39 -20.53
N ARG A 10 3.72 -6.50 -19.85
CA ARG A 10 2.56 -7.35 -20.18
C ARG A 10 1.30 -6.90 -19.46
N ALA A 11 1.43 -6.44 -18.20
CA ALA A 11 0.33 -5.86 -17.43
C ALA A 11 -0.16 -4.53 -18.05
N MET A 12 0.74 -3.70 -18.58
CA MET A 12 0.35 -2.47 -19.28
C MET A 12 -0.32 -2.70 -20.63
N ARG A 13 0.00 -3.80 -21.33
CA ARG A 13 -0.60 -4.12 -22.64
C ARG A 13 -2.06 -4.55 -22.59
N GLN A 14 -2.59 -4.88 -21.41
CA GLN A 14 -3.99 -5.28 -21.24
C GLN A 14 -4.88 -4.10 -20.82
N HIS A 15 -4.33 -2.89 -20.70
CA HIS A 15 -5.12 -1.71 -20.43
C HIS A 15 -5.82 -1.24 -21.73
N PRO A 16 -7.15 -1.05 -21.73
CA PRO A 16 -7.94 -0.73 -22.95
C PRO A 16 -7.63 0.63 -23.61
N LEU A 17 -6.59 1.34 -23.16
CA LEU A 17 -6.07 2.58 -23.72
C LEU A 17 -4.79 2.38 -24.56
N LEU A 18 -4.22 1.16 -24.63
CA LEU A 18 -2.92 0.89 -25.23
C LEU A 18 -2.96 -0.11 -26.42
N GLU A 19 -4.11 -0.19 -27.11
CA GLU A 19 -4.18 -0.86 -28.41
C GLU A 19 -3.34 -0.10 -29.46
N PRO A 20 -2.47 -0.74 -30.25
CA PRO A 20 -1.66 -0.10 -31.30
C PRO A 20 -2.46 0.71 -32.32
N SER A 21 -3.74 0.37 -32.50
CA SER A 21 -4.70 1.11 -33.33
C SER A 21 -5.10 2.46 -32.73
N ARG A 22 -5.13 2.61 -31.40
CA ARG A 22 -5.46 3.86 -30.68
C ARG A 22 -4.25 4.76 -30.38
N LEU A 23 -3.02 4.25 -30.47
CA LEU A 23 -1.79 5.07 -30.39
C LEU A 23 -1.66 6.12 -31.51
N ARG A 24 -2.39 5.92 -32.62
CA ARG A 24 -2.51 6.89 -33.72
C ARG A 24 -3.49 8.03 -33.40
N GLU A 25 -4.37 7.85 -32.42
CA GLU A 25 -5.40 8.81 -31.98
C GLU A 25 -4.94 9.71 -30.81
N LEU A 26 -3.78 9.42 -30.20
CA LEU A 26 -3.18 10.27 -29.16
C LEU A 26 -2.62 11.56 -29.76
N THR A 27 -2.87 12.68 -29.08
CA THR A 27 -2.25 13.97 -29.38
C THR A 27 -0.73 13.85 -29.30
N ALA A 28 0.00 14.66 -30.07
CA ALA A 28 1.47 14.63 -30.09
C ALA A 28 2.06 14.82 -28.68
N GLU A 29 1.44 15.68 -27.88
CA GLU A 29 1.77 15.96 -26.48
C GLU A 29 1.74 14.72 -25.58
N ALA A 30 0.68 13.89 -25.68
CA ALA A 30 0.57 12.66 -24.90
C ALA A 30 1.63 11.62 -25.30
N ARG A 31 2.06 11.61 -26.56
CA ARG A 31 3.11 10.71 -27.06
C ARG A 31 4.49 11.12 -26.56
N ASP A 32 4.76 12.41 -26.50
CA ASP A 32 6.04 12.93 -26.01
C ASP A 32 6.15 12.80 -24.48
N HIS A 33 5.06 13.01 -23.74
CA HIS A 33 5.02 12.74 -22.30
C HIS A 33 5.29 11.26 -21.96
N LEU A 34 4.74 10.33 -22.75
CA LEU A 34 5.03 8.90 -22.61
C LEU A 34 6.50 8.57 -22.91
N ARG A 35 7.13 9.26 -23.87
CA ARG A 35 8.56 9.08 -24.18
C ARG A 35 9.44 9.61 -23.06
N GLU A 36 9.09 10.75 -22.48
CA GLU A 36 9.76 11.33 -21.31
C GLU A 36 9.67 10.40 -20.10
N LEU A 37 8.48 9.89 -19.75
CA LEU A 37 8.31 8.90 -18.68
C LEU A 37 9.14 7.62 -18.90
N THR A 38 9.29 7.19 -20.16
CA THR A 38 10.11 6.01 -20.50
C THR A 38 11.61 6.31 -20.45
N ALA A 39 12.02 7.56 -20.65
CA ALA A 39 13.39 8.01 -20.51
C ALA A 39 13.75 8.19 -19.03
N GLU A 40 12.88 8.82 -18.25
CA GLU A 40 13.00 8.97 -16.79
C GLU A 40 13.06 7.62 -16.09
N ALA A 41 12.19 6.66 -16.44
CA ALA A 41 12.26 5.31 -15.89
C ALA A 41 13.58 4.58 -16.24
N ARG A 42 14.18 4.90 -17.40
CA ARG A 42 15.43 4.30 -17.87
C ARG A 42 16.65 4.95 -17.22
N ASP A 43 16.61 6.25 -16.97
CA ASP A 43 17.63 6.98 -16.23
C ASP A 43 17.55 6.65 -14.73
N HIS A 44 16.36 6.45 -14.15
CA HIS A 44 16.18 5.95 -12.79
C HIS A 44 16.76 4.54 -12.58
N LEU A 45 16.69 3.70 -13.62
CA LEU A 45 17.35 2.38 -13.66
C LEU A 45 18.88 2.47 -13.80
N ARG A 46 19.41 3.59 -14.33
CA ARG A 46 20.86 3.86 -14.46
C ARG A 46 21.45 4.55 -13.23
N GLU A 47 20.65 5.34 -12.52
CA GLU A 47 21.02 6.00 -11.26
C GLU A 47 20.93 5.09 -10.03
N LEU A 48 20.43 3.86 -10.19
CA LEU A 48 20.63 2.83 -9.17
C LEU A 48 22.13 2.70 -8.91
N PRO A 49 22.60 2.91 -7.66
CA PRO A 49 24.02 2.84 -7.35
C PRO A 49 24.59 1.52 -7.85
N ALA A 50 25.76 1.58 -8.48
CA ALA A 50 26.48 0.44 -9.03
C ALA A 50 26.81 -0.58 -7.93
N GLY A 51 25.83 -1.40 -7.59
CA GLY A 51 25.80 -2.18 -6.36
C GLY A 51 24.69 -3.23 -6.28
N ILE A 52 23.88 -3.43 -7.33
CA ILE A 52 23.15 -4.68 -7.48
C ILE A 52 24.17 -5.77 -7.81
N ALA A 53 24.85 -6.29 -6.79
CA ALA A 53 25.58 -7.52 -6.93
C ALA A 53 24.58 -8.57 -7.44
N ARG A 54 24.96 -9.33 -8.48
CA ARG A 54 24.18 -10.49 -8.97
C ARG A 54 23.75 -11.50 -7.88
N ARG A 55 24.24 -11.34 -6.65
CA ARG A 55 23.89 -12.09 -5.43
C ARG A 55 22.55 -11.69 -4.78
N SER A 56 21.89 -10.62 -5.22
CA SER A 56 20.64 -10.12 -4.60
C SER A 56 19.35 -10.52 -5.33
N LEU A 57 19.44 -11.25 -6.44
CA LEU A 57 18.25 -11.71 -7.16
C LEU A 57 17.71 -13.00 -6.51
N PRO A 58 16.39 -13.10 -6.29
CA PRO A 58 15.77 -14.33 -5.82
C PRO A 58 15.96 -15.45 -6.86
N ARG A 59 15.99 -16.72 -6.40
CA ARG A 59 15.89 -17.86 -7.31
C ARG A 59 14.62 -17.76 -8.15
N GLU A 60 14.69 -18.20 -9.39
CA GLU A 60 13.50 -18.40 -10.20
C GLU A 60 12.69 -19.57 -9.62
N LEU A 61 11.39 -19.37 -9.42
CA LEU A 61 10.49 -20.41 -8.96
C LEU A 61 9.93 -21.17 -10.16
N ASP A 62 10.06 -22.49 -10.14
CA ASP A 62 9.35 -23.31 -11.11
C ASP A 62 7.82 -23.19 -10.93
N PRO A 63 7.02 -23.52 -11.96
CA PRO A 63 5.57 -23.39 -11.88
C PRO A 63 4.92 -24.18 -10.72
N ALA A 64 5.50 -25.32 -10.33
CA ALA A 64 4.98 -26.12 -9.24
C ALA A 64 5.26 -25.47 -7.87
N ALA A 65 6.42 -24.85 -7.69
CA ALA A 65 6.76 -24.07 -6.51
C ALA A 65 5.86 -22.85 -6.36
N LEU A 66 5.63 -22.10 -7.44
CA LEU A 66 4.69 -20.98 -7.43
C LEU A 66 3.26 -21.42 -7.11
N ALA A 67 2.81 -22.54 -7.68
CA ALA A 67 1.49 -23.10 -7.37
C ALA A 67 1.36 -23.51 -5.90
N ARG A 68 2.41 -24.11 -5.31
CA ARG A 68 2.45 -24.43 -3.87
C ARG A 68 2.38 -23.17 -3.00
N ILE A 69 3.16 -22.13 -3.31
CA ILE A 69 3.12 -20.86 -2.57
C ILE A 69 1.74 -20.20 -2.68
N ARG A 70 1.13 -20.21 -3.87
CA ARG A 70 -0.23 -19.71 -4.06
C ARG A 70 -1.23 -20.48 -3.21
N ALA A 71 -1.19 -21.81 -3.22
CA ALA A 71 -2.09 -22.65 -2.42
C ALA A 71 -1.88 -22.41 -0.92
N GLN A 72 -0.63 -22.31 -0.47
CA GLN A 72 -0.30 -21.98 0.92
C GLN A 72 -0.86 -20.62 1.31
N ARG A 73 -0.64 -19.58 0.50
CA ARG A 73 -1.13 -18.23 0.82
C ARG A 73 -2.65 -18.18 0.90
N ILE A 74 -3.36 -18.89 0.01
CA ILE A 74 -4.82 -19.02 0.08
C ILE A 74 -5.24 -19.69 1.39
N ALA A 75 -4.59 -20.80 1.76
CA ALA A 75 -4.88 -21.47 3.02
C ALA A 75 -4.59 -20.59 4.25
N ASP A 76 -3.52 -19.79 4.23
CA ASP A 76 -3.14 -18.88 5.32
C ASP A 76 -4.17 -17.78 5.55
N VAL A 77 -4.81 -17.28 4.47
CA VAL A 77 -5.80 -16.20 4.59
C VAL A 77 -7.17 -16.74 5.01
N THR A 78 -7.45 -18.03 4.79
CA THR A 78 -8.72 -18.69 5.18
C THR A 78 -8.45 -20.02 5.92
N PRO A 79 -7.83 -20.00 7.11
CA PRO A 79 -7.38 -21.23 7.78
C PRO A 79 -8.55 -22.01 8.37
N GLY A 80 -9.13 -22.92 7.58
CA GLY A 80 -10.25 -23.78 8.00
C GLY A 80 -11.50 -23.01 8.45
N ALA A 81 -11.59 -21.74 8.07
CA ALA A 81 -12.70 -20.86 8.43
C ALA A 81 -13.83 -21.05 7.43
N ASP A 82 -15.01 -21.37 7.94
CA ASP A 82 -16.22 -21.14 7.17
C ASP A 82 -16.40 -19.63 6.97
N PRO A 83 -16.94 -19.20 5.82
CA PRO A 83 -17.32 -17.81 5.60
C PRO A 83 -18.25 -17.31 6.72
N SER A 84 -18.31 -15.98 6.92
CA SER A 84 -19.08 -15.37 8.01
C SER A 84 -20.58 -15.69 8.01
N GLY A 85 -21.10 -16.34 6.97
CA GLY A 85 -22.51 -16.62 6.76
C GLY A 85 -23.33 -15.37 6.43
N GLU A 86 -22.67 -14.23 6.23
CA GLU A 86 -23.33 -12.98 5.86
C GLU A 86 -23.88 -13.08 4.43
N SER A 87 -25.15 -12.73 4.25
CA SER A 87 -25.78 -12.64 2.92
C SER A 87 -25.12 -11.60 2.02
N ARG A 88 -24.41 -10.63 2.63
CA ARG A 88 -23.66 -9.59 1.95
C ARG A 88 -22.29 -9.40 2.64
N PRO A 89 -21.24 -10.11 2.21
CA PRO A 89 -19.92 -10.06 2.84
C PRO A 89 -19.38 -8.62 2.93
N ARG A 90 -18.74 -8.29 4.06
CA ARG A 90 -18.19 -6.96 4.34
C ARG A 90 -16.72 -6.89 3.97
N ILE A 91 -16.37 -5.95 3.12
CA ILE A 91 -15.01 -5.72 2.63
C ILE A 91 -14.58 -4.35 3.10
N VAL A 92 -13.61 -4.29 4.01
CA VAL A 92 -13.04 -3.04 4.51
C VAL A 92 -11.60 -2.93 4.04
N ILE A 93 -11.32 -1.93 3.21
CA ILE A 93 -9.97 -1.65 2.74
C ILE A 93 -9.46 -0.41 3.47
N VAL A 94 -8.44 -0.58 4.28
CA VAL A 94 -7.78 0.47 5.04
C VAL A 94 -6.72 1.13 4.15
N GLY A 95 -6.98 2.37 3.74
CA GLY A 95 -6.14 3.19 2.87
C GLY A 95 -5.25 4.17 3.63
N GLY A 96 -4.12 4.55 3.06
CA GLY A 96 -3.24 5.57 3.62
C GLY A 96 -1.77 5.33 3.30
N GLN A 97 -0.97 6.38 3.28
CA GLN A 97 0.46 6.30 2.99
C GLN A 97 1.23 5.37 3.94
N GLN A 98 2.44 4.97 3.57
CA GLN A 98 3.31 4.14 4.39
C GLN A 98 3.63 4.86 5.71
N GLY A 99 3.76 4.12 6.81
CA GLY A 99 3.98 4.71 8.14
C GLY A 99 2.77 5.40 8.79
N SER A 100 1.62 5.51 8.12
CA SER A 100 0.39 6.10 8.70
C SER A 100 -0.25 5.26 9.81
N GLY A 101 0.13 3.99 9.98
CA GLY A 101 -0.42 3.10 11.01
C GLY A 101 -1.61 2.25 10.56
N LYS A 102 -1.82 2.07 9.25
CA LYS A 102 -2.87 1.21 8.67
C LYS A 102 -3.05 -0.12 9.39
N THR A 103 -1.96 -0.85 9.67
CA THR A 103 -2.01 -2.17 10.32
C THR A 103 -2.71 -2.12 11.69
N SER A 104 -2.50 -1.06 12.47
CA SER A 104 -3.17 -0.91 13.77
C SER A 104 -4.67 -0.71 13.61
N VAL A 105 -5.09 0.14 12.67
CA VAL A 105 -6.50 0.37 12.37
C VAL A 105 -7.14 -0.87 11.75
N GLN A 106 -6.47 -1.55 10.84
CA GLN A 106 -6.93 -2.80 10.24
C GLN A 106 -7.17 -3.88 11.31
N LYS A 107 -6.30 -4.00 12.31
CA LYS A 107 -6.51 -4.93 13.44
C LYS A 107 -7.75 -4.56 14.26
N GLN A 108 -7.99 -3.27 14.50
CA GLN A 108 -9.20 -2.82 15.20
C GLN A 108 -10.47 -3.12 14.39
N VAL A 109 -10.46 -2.81 13.09
CA VAL A 109 -11.55 -3.12 12.16
C VAL A 109 -11.81 -4.61 12.17
N PHE A 110 -10.78 -5.43 11.97
CA PHE A 110 -10.88 -6.89 11.92
C PHE A 110 -11.44 -7.49 13.21
N ALA A 111 -11.02 -6.97 14.37
CA ALA A 111 -11.55 -7.42 15.66
C ALA A 111 -13.06 -7.15 15.83
N ALA A 112 -13.61 -6.16 15.11
CA ALA A 112 -15.04 -5.85 15.09
C ALA A 112 -15.80 -6.56 13.95
N MET A 113 -15.11 -7.30 13.08
CA MET A 113 -15.73 -8.06 12.01
C MET A 113 -16.20 -9.43 12.50
N PRO A 114 -17.14 -10.08 11.78
CA PRO A 114 -17.64 -11.39 12.17
C PRO A 114 -16.54 -12.45 12.20
N ARG A 115 -16.80 -13.49 12.99
CA ARG A 115 -16.03 -14.74 12.89
C ARG A 115 -16.04 -15.25 11.44
N GLY A 116 -14.92 -15.81 11.02
CA GLY A 116 -14.72 -16.24 9.63
C GLY A 116 -14.29 -15.12 8.68
N SER A 117 -14.10 -13.88 9.15
CA SER A 117 -13.50 -12.83 8.33
C SER A 117 -12.01 -13.09 8.08
N VAL A 118 -11.52 -12.57 6.96
CA VAL A 118 -10.13 -12.67 6.51
C VAL A 118 -9.36 -11.40 6.85
N PHE A 119 -8.16 -11.55 7.41
CA PHE A 119 -7.19 -10.46 7.57
C PHE A 119 -6.14 -10.57 6.47
N TYR A 120 -6.00 -9.53 5.64
CA TYR A 120 -5.10 -9.59 4.49
C TYR A 120 -4.18 -8.37 4.39
N ASP A 121 -2.89 -8.63 4.22
CA ASP A 121 -1.92 -7.66 3.73
C ASP A 121 -1.25 -8.23 2.48
N GLY A 122 -1.16 -7.42 1.42
CA GLY A 122 -0.51 -7.84 0.18
C GLY A 122 0.98 -8.05 0.36
N ASP A 123 1.61 -7.24 1.22
CA ASP A 123 3.05 -7.22 1.44
C ASP A 123 3.56 -8.51 2.11
N ASP A 124 2.73 -9.17 2.91
CA ASP A 124 3.09 -10.42 3.59
C ASP A 124 3.39 -11.55 2.60
N THR A 125 2.86 -11.48 1.38
CA THR A 125 3.08 -12.47 0.32
C THR A 125 4.57 -12.70 0.05
N ALA A 126 5.36 -11.62 0.00
CA ALA A 126 6.78 -11.70 -0.35
C ALA A 126 7.56 -12.58 0.63
N THR A 127 7.11 -12.66 1.89
CA THR A 127 7.75 -13.45 2.94
C THR A 127 7.69 -14.96 2.70
N LEU A 128 6.78 -15.42 1.83
CA LEU A 128 6.65 -16.82 1.45
C LEU A 128 7.71 -17.26 0.42
N HIS A 129 8.48 -16.33 -0.15
CA HIS A 129 9.57 -16.68 -1.05
C HIS A 129 10.72 -17.37 -0.28
N PRO A 130 11.24 -18.52 -0.72
CA PRO A 130 12.31 -19.24 -0.02
C PRO A 130 13.57 -18.40 0.24
N ASP A 131 13.87 -17.47 -0.67
CA ASP A 131 15.03 -16.57 -0.55
C ASP A 131 14.73 -15.22 0.11
N TYR A 132 13.52 -14.99 0.65
CA TYR A 132 13.12 -13.68 1.17
C TYR A 132 14.12 -13.10 2.16
N ALA A 133 14.47 -13.87 3.19
CA ALA A 133 15.40 -13.40 4.21
C ALA A 133 16.84 -13.24 3.69
N ALA A 134 17.24 -13.96 2.64
CA ALA A 134 18.56 -13.82 2.04
C ALA A 134 18.65 -12.55 1.18
N VAL A 135 17.64 -12.32 0.33
CA VAL A 135 17.52 -11.13 -0.51
C VAL A 135 17.41 -9.87 0.35
N MET A 136 16.54 -9.89 1.37
CA MET A 136 16.39 -8.74 2.27
C MET A 136 17.66 -8.43 3.05
N ARG A 137 18.46 -9.42 3.48
CA ARG A 137 19.76 -9.13 4.13
C ARG A 137 20.79 -8.54 3.17
N ALA A 138 20.70 -8.87 1.89
CA ALA A 138 21.60 -8.34 0.86
C ALA A 138 21.20 -6.92 0.43
N ASP A 139 19.89 -6.65 0.31
CA ASP A 139 19.33 -5.37 -0.09
C ASP A 139 17.91 -5.22 0.51
N ASP A 140 17.84 -4.52 1.65
CA ASP A 140 16.58 -4.27 2.35
C ASP A 140 15.83 -3.02 1.84
N VAL A 141 16.39 -2.36 0.83
CA VAL A 141 15.81 -1.21 0.14
C VAL A 141 14.95 -1.65 -1.05
N THR A 142 15.49 -2.51 -1.91
CA THR A 142 14.79 -2.94 -3.14
C THR A 142 14.30 -4.39 -3.09
N GLY A 143 14.89 -5.22 -2.23
CA GLY A 143 14.71 -6.67 -2.24
C GLY A 143 13.25 -7.13 -2.10
N HIS A 144 12.45 -6.43 -1.29
CA HIS A 144 11.04 -6.74 -1.13
C HIS A 144 10.25 -6.57 -2.44
N GLY A 145 10.47 -5.47 -3.15
CA GLY A 145 9.79 -5.19 -4.42
C GLY A 145 10.16 -6.22 -5.49
N ILE A 146 11.45 -6.54 -5.59
CA ILE A 146 11.96 -7.58 -6.50
C ILE A 146 11.26 -8.93 -6.23
N ILE A 147 11.14 -9.34 -4.97
CA ILE A 147 10.47 -10.60 -4.64
C ILE A 147 8.97 -10.53 -4.90
N ALA A 148 8.30 -9.44 -4.54
CA ALA A 148 6.87 -9.30 -4.74
C ALA A 148 6.48 -9.46 -6.22
N GLU A 149 7.32 -8.98 -7.15
CA GLU A 149 7.13 -9.15 -8.59
C GLU A 149 7.19 -10.61 -9.05
N THR A 150 7.94 -11.47 -8.35
CA THR A 150 8.03 -12.91 -8.64
C THR A 150 6.87 -13.73 -8.08
N LEU A 151 6.05 -13.13 -7.20
CA LEU A 151 4.95 -13.81 -6.49
C LEU A 151 3.58 -13.14 -6.74
N PRO A 152 3.02 -13.21 -7.96
CA PRO A 152 1.73 -12.60 -8.28
C PRO A 152 0.53 -13.39 -7.73
N VAL A 153 0.49 -13.66 -6.42
CA VAL A 153 -0.56 -14.47 -5.78
C VAL A 153 -1.73 -13.63 -5.27
N HIS A 154 -1.60 -12.30 -5.23
CA HIS A 154 -2.62 -11.37 -4.73
C HIS A 154 -3.98 -11.60 -5.41
N THR A 155 -4.00 -11.60 -6.74
CA THR A 155 -5.22 -11.80 -7.55
C THR A 155 -5.93 -13.08 -7.17
N ALA A 156 -5.19 -14.18 -7.03
CA ALA A 156 -5.73 -15.47 -6.65
C ALA A 156 -6.35 -15.48 -5.25
N CYS A 157 -5.74 -14.79 -4.29
CA CYS A 157 -6.27 -14.67 -2.94
C CYS A 157 -7.58 -13.88 -2.95
N MET A 158 -7.63 -12.75 -3.66
CA MET A 158 -8.84 -11.93 -3.75
C MET A 158 -9.97 -12.65 -4.50
N GLU A 159 -9.66 -13.38 -5.56
CA GLU A 159 -10.62 -14.27 -6.23
C GLU A 159 -11.18 -15.33 -5.29
N HIS A 160 -10.32 -15.97 -4.50
CA HIS A 160 -10.76 -16.96 -3.53
C HIS A 160 -11.69 -16.36 -2.48
N VAL A 161 -11.31 -15.23 -1.87
CA VAL A 161 -12.13 -14.50 -0.87
C VAL A 161 -13.49 -14.15 -1.45
N ARG A 162 -13.54 -13.60 -2.68
CA ARG A 162 -14.79 -13.24 -3.36
C ARG A 162 -15.68 -14.45 -3.67
N ALA A 163 -15.10 -15.48 -4.30
CA ALA A 163 -15.87 -16.63 -4.77
C ALA A 163 -16.52 -17.42 -3.64
N HIS A 164 -15.95 -17.38 -2.44
CA HIS A 164 -16.45 -18.10 -1.26
C HIS A 164 -17.19 -17.20 -0.27
N GLY A 165 -17.39 -15.91 -0.58
CA GLY A 165 -18.19 -15.01 0.24
C GLY A 165 -17.56 -14.64 1.59
N PHE A 166 -16.22 -14.56 1.65
CA PHE A 166 -15.53 -14.14 2.86
C PHE A 166 -15.62 -12.62 3.06
N SER A 167 -15.93 -12.20 4.29
CA SER A 167 -15.69 -10.83 4.74
C SER A 167 -14.19 -10.60 4.91
N LEU A 168 -13.70 -9.39 4.63
CA LEU A 168 -12.28 -9.07 4.49
C LEU A 168 -11.93 -7.73 5.17
N ALA A 169 -10.91 -7.73 6.01
CA ALA A 169 -10.16 -6.52 6.36
C ALA A 169 -8.82 -6.54 5.63
N ALA A 170 -8.61 -5.64 4.68
CA ALA A 170 -7.36 -5.48 3.95
C ALA A 170 -6.70 -4.14 4.24
N SER A 171 -5.39 -4.03 4.03
CA SER A 171 -4.72 -2.73 3.97
C SER A 171 -3.93 -2.56 2.67
N HIS A 172 -3.91 -1.32 2.16
CA HIS A 172 -3.19 -0.97 0.95
C HIS A 172 -2.85 0.53 1.01
N PRO A 173 -1.74 1.00 0.40
CA PRO A 173 -1.45 2.43 0.36
C PRO A 173 -2.57 3.27 -0.26
N LEU A 174 -3.25 2.71 -1.26
CA LEU A 174 -4.31 3.35 -2.05
C LEU A 174 -3.91 4.74 -2.56
N GLY A 175 -2.68 4.84 -3.08
CA GLY A 175 -2.14 6.10 -3.63
C GLY A 175 -2.48 6.37 -5.10
N ARG A 176 -3.22 5.48 -5.77
CA ARG A 176 -3.55 5.58 -7.21
C ARG A 176 -4.97 5.12 -7.46
N VAL A 177 -5.71 5.87 -8.28
CA VAL A 177 -7.12 5.63 -8.59
C VAL A 177 -7.33 4.26 -9.23
N GLU A 178 -6.46 3.89 -10.17
CA GLU A 178 -6.53 2.63 -10.89
C GLU A 178 -6.36 1.43 -9.94
N TRP A 179 -5.45 1.55 -8.97
CA TRP A 179 -5.25 0.52 -7.96
C TRP A 179 -6.44 0.43 -7.00
N ALA A 180 -6.98 1.56 -6.56
CA ALA A 180 -8.16 1.58 -5.69
C ALA A 180 -9.37 0.92 -6.36
N ARG A 181 -9.62 1.25 -7.64
CA ARG A 181 -10.68 0.62 -8.46
C ARG A 181 -10.47 -0.88 -8.63
N ALA A 182 -9.26 -1.31 -8.98
CA ALA A 182 -8.91 -2.73 -9.10
C ALA A 182 -9.20 -3.54 -7.83
N TRP A 183 -9.06 -2.91 -6.65
CA TRP A 183 -9.46 -3.49 -5.39
C TRP A 183 -10.99 -3.54 -5.21
N VAL A 184 -11.69 -2.42 -5.34
CA VAL A 184 -13.11 -2.31 -4.93
C VAL A 184 -14.09 -2.92 -5.94
N ASP A 185 -13.82 -2.80 -7.24
CA ASP A 185 -14.78 -3.13 -8.29
C ASP A 185 -15.11 -4.62 -8.32
N GLY A 186 -14.11 -5.47 -8.13
CA GLY A 186 -14.29 -6.92 -8.09
C GLY A 186 -15.18 -7.37 -6.94
N PHE A 187 -15.06 -6.76 -5.76
CA PHE A 187 -15.91 -7.08 -4.61
C PHE A 187 -17.33 -6.54 -4.77
N ARG A 188 -17.47 -5.34 -5.33
CA ARG A 188 -18.78 -4.75 -5.61
C ARG A 188 -19.56 -5.59 -6.64
N ALA A 189 -18.89 -6.04 -7.71
CA ALA A 189 -19.49 -6.93 -8.71
C ALA A 189 -19.90 -8.29 -8.12
N ALA A 190 -19.21 -8.76 -7.07
CA ALA A 190 -19.58 -9.96 -6.31
C ALA A 190 -20.71 -9.72 -5.29
N GLY A 191 -21.32 -8.52 -5.27
CA GLY A 191 -22.43 -8.18 -4.37
C GLY A 191 -22.01 -7.83 -2.94
N CYS A 192 -20.71 -7.74 -2.64
CA CYS A 192 -20.22 -7.41 -1.31
C CYS A 192 -20.63 -5.98 -0.89
N HIS A 193 -20.58 -5.72 0.41
CA HIS A 193 -20.62 -4.36 0.96
C HIS A 193 -19.19 -3.86 1.09
N VAL A 194 -18.81 -2.87 0.28
CA VAL A 194 -17.43 -2.39 0.18
C VAL A 194 -17.27 -1.05 0.89
N THR A 195 -16.30 -1.00 1.79
CA THR A 195 -15.96 0.17 2.61
C THR A 195 -14.51 0.55 2.37
N ALA A 196 -14.27 1.82 2.02
CA ALA A 196 -12.94 2.42 2.04
C ALA A 196 -12.74 3.22 3.33
N ALA A 197 -11.75 2.82 4.14
CA ALA A 197 -11.40 3.48 5.40
C ALA A 197 -10.04 4.17 5.26
N LEU A 198 -10.04 5.48 5.02
CA LEU A 198 -8.86 6.25 4.63
C LEU A 198 -8.24 6.95 5.83
N LEU A 199 -6.98 6.63 6.15
CA LEU A 199 -6.26 7.25 7.25
C LEU A 199 -5.74 8.64 6.86
N ALA A 200 -6.24 9.66 7.55
CA ALA A 200 -5.69 11.01 7.55
C ALA A 200 -4.61 11.12 8.62
N VAL A 201 -3.35 11.01 8.22
CA VAL A 201 -2.20 11.21 9.11
C VAL A 201 -1.28 12.26 8.50
N PRO A 202 -0.81 13.26 9.28
CA PRO A 202 0.15 14.26 8.80
C PRO A 202 1.39 13.61 8.18
N SER A 203 1.91 14.20 7.09
CA SER A 203 3.03 13.64 6.32
C SER A 203 4.28 13.46 7.17
N ALA A 204 4.61 14.44 8.02
CA ALA A 204 5.69 14.36 9.00
C ALA A 204 5.58 13.10 9.90
N ALA A 205 4.40 12.86 10.45
CA ALA A 205 4.19 11.77 11.40
C ALA A 205 4.22 10.38 10.73
N SER A 206 3.79 10.28 9.47
CA SER A 206 3.87 9.03 8.71
C SER A 206 5.27 8.77 8.16
N LEU A 207 5.99 9.79 7.69
CA LEU A 207 7.37 9.65 7.22
C LEU A 207 8.30 9.22 8.35
N LEU A 208 8.24 9.88 9.52
CA LEU A 208 8.98 9.45 10.70
C LEU A 208 8.58 8.04 11.13
N GLY A 209 7.30 7.69 11.01
CA GLY A 209 6.81 6.34 11.30
C GLY A 209 7.36 5.28 10.34
N ALA A 210 7.57 5.61 9.07
CA ALA A 210 8.20 4.71 8.10
C ALA A 210 9.68 4.49 8.43
N ALA A 211 10.41 5.57 8.76
CA ALA A 211 11.81 5.53 9.19
C ALA A 211 12.00 4.70 10.46
N ASP A 212 11.23 4.99 11.51
CA ASP A 212 11.23 4.23 12.77
C ASP A 212 10.92 2.74 12.54
N ARG A 213 9.90 2.41 11.74
CA ARG A 213 9.55 1.02 11.44
C ARG A 213 10.71 0.28 10.75
N TYR A 214 11.36 0.93 9.79
CA TYR A 214 12.50 0.35 9.09
C TYR A 214 13.65 0.05 10.07
N GLN A 215 14.05 1.06 10.87
CA GLN A 215 15.16 0.90 11.80
C GLN A 215 14.87 -0.17 12.85
N ARG A 216 13.69 -0.15 13.49
CA ARG A 216 13.30 -1.18 14.46
C ARG A 216 13.29 -2.58 13.86
N SER A 217 12.89 -2.73 12.59
CA SER A 217 12.93 -4.04 11.93
C SER A 217 14.38 -4.51 11.76
N ARG A 218 15.29 -3.61 11.38
CA ARG A 218 16.73 -3.92 11.26
C ARG A 218 17.34 -4.33 12.59
N ASP A 219 17.02 -3.60 13.66
CA ASP A 219 17.51 -3.91 15.00
C ASP A 219 17.03 -5.28 15.48
N GLN A 220 15.80 -5.68 15.10
CA GLN A 220 15.19 -6.92 15.56
C GLN A 220 15.61 -8.17 14.74
N GLN A 221 15.75 -8.05 13.42
CA GLN A 221 15.93 -9.22 12.54
C GLN A 221 17.08 -9.10 11.54
N GLY A 222 17.81 -7.98 11.56
CA GLY A 222 18.97 -7.71 10.71
C GLY A 222 18.65 -7.11 9.33
N PHE A 223 17.38 -6.84 9.01
CA PHE A 223 16.95 -6.13 7.79
C PHE A 223 15.58 -5.48 8.01
N GLY A 224 15.29 -4.41 7.26
CA GLY A 224 14.01 -3.69 7.33
C GLY A 224 13.51 -3.34 5.95
N ARG A 225 12.20 -3.28 5.73
CA ARG A 225 11.67 -2.87 4.42
C ARG A 225 11.65 -1.35 4.32
N TRP A 226 12.58 -0.79 3.56
CA TRP A 226 12.58 0.65 3.31
C TRP A 226 11.40 1.04 2.42
N VAL A 227 10.90 2.25 2.63
CA VAL A 227 9.98 2.92 1.72
C VAL A 227 10.62 4.25 1.41
N ARG A 228 10.88 4.52 0.14
CA ARG A 228 11.45 5.79 -0.29
C ARG A 228 10.49 6.94 -0.04
N THR A 229 11.02 8.11 0.29
CA THR A 229 10.24 9.32 0.57
C THR A 229 9.31 9.66 -0.59
N GLU A 230 9.79 9.53 -1.83
CA GLU A 230 8.98 9.78 -3.04
C GLU A 230 7.76 8.84 -3.10
N GLN A 231 7.96 7.55 -2.82
CA GLN A 231 6.86 6.58 -2.82
C GLN A 231 5.84 6.85 -1.71
N HIS A 232 6.32 7.30 -0.55
CA HIS A 232 5.47 7.78 0.54
C HIS A 232 4.66 9.00 0.12
N ASP A 233 5.30 9.98 -0.52
CA ASP A 233 4.68 11.25 -0.92
C ASP A 233 3.68 11.08 -2.06
N GLU A 234 3.99 10.22 -3.04
CA GLU A 234 3.02 9.77 -4.06
C GLU A 234 1.76 9.19 -3.41
N SER A 235 1.94 8.30 -2.42
CA SER A 235 0.82 7.69 -1.71
C SER A 235 0.05 8.69 -0.85
N TYR A 236 0.75 9.67 -0.27
CA TYR A 236 0.16 10.73 0.53
C TYR A 236 -0.72 11.64 -0.33
N ALA A 237 -0.19 12.14 -1.44
CA ALA A 237 -0.89 13.03 -2.36
C ALA A 237 -2.06 12.31 -3.04
N GLY A 238 -1.80 11.15 -3.65
CA GLY A 238 -2.80 10.43 -4.45
C GLY A 238 -3.98 9.86 -3.65
N LEU A 239 -3.87 9.75 -2.32
CA LEU A 239 -5.01 9.34 -1.48
C LEU A 239 -6.20 10.32 -1.59
N SER A 240 -5.93 11.61 -1.82
CA SER A 240 -6.98 12.62 -2.01
C SER A 240 -7.74 12.40 -3.32
N ASP A 241 -7.02 12.08 -4.41
CA ASP A 241 -7.61 11.79 -5.71
C ASP A 241 -8.43 10.49 -5.65
N VAL A 242 -7.89 9.47 -4.99
CA VAL A 242 -8.61 8.21 -4.72
C VAL A 242 -9.89 8.47 -3.91
N ALA A 243 -9.82 9.28 -2.86
CA ALA A 243 -10.99 9.61 -2.06
C ALA A 243 -12.07 10.30 -2.90
N HIS A 244 -11.67 11.26 -3.73
CA HIS A 244 -12.58 11.98 -4.60
C HIS A 244 -13.22 11.05 -5.65
N ASP A 245 -12.43 10.19 -6.29
CA ASP A 245 -12.91 9.24 -7.30
C ASP A 245 -13.88 8.20 -6.72
N LEU A 246 -13.54 7.60 -5.57
CA LEU A 246 -14.40 6.62 -4.90
C LEU A 246 -15.72 7.24 -4.44
N GLU A 247 -15.69 8.49 -3.95
CA GLU A 247 -16.87 9.21 -3.48
C GLU A 247 -17.79 9.63 -4.62
N THR A 248 -17.25 10.31 -5.63
CA THR A 248 -18.05 10.84 -6.76
C THR A 248 -18.48 9.77 -7.75
N GLY A 249 -17.68 8.71 -7.91
CA GLY A 249 -17.98 7.59 -8.78
C GLY A 249 -18.92 6.54 -8.19
N GLY A 250 -19.20 6.59 -6.88
CA GLY A 250 -20.09 5.61 -6.23
C GLY A 250 -19.52 4.18 -6.20
N HIS A 251 -18.19 4.04 -6.20
CA HIS A 251 -17.50 2.74 -6.29
C HIS A 251 -17.57 1.91 -5.01
N VAL A 252 -17.92 2.54 -3.89
CA VAL A 252 -18.00 1.91 -2.58
C VAL A 252 -19.34 2.23 -1.91
N ASP A 253 -19.76 1.35 -1.01
CA ASP A 253 -20.97 1.54 -0.21
C ASP A 253 -20.76 2.54 0.93
N ALA A 254 -19.53 2.64 1.44
CA ALA A 254 -19.16 3.58 2.50
C ALA A 254 -17.72 4.08 2.36
N LEU A 255 -17.51 5.35 2.71
CA LEU A 255 -16.21 5.97 2.90
C LEU A 255 -16.10 6.52 4.31
N TYR A 256 -14.95 6.29 4.93
CA TYR A 256 -14.59 6.87 6.21
C TYR A 256 -13.23 7.56 6.12
N VAL A 257 -13.12 8.73 6.74
CA VAL A 257 -11.82 9.33 7.07
C VAL A 257 -11.56 9.02 8.54
N LEU A 258 -10.41 8.41 8.79
CA LEU A 258 -9.98 7.99 10.11
C LEU A 258 -8.73 8.76 10.54
N SER A 259 -8.66 9.17 11.80
CA SER A 259 -7.41 9.60 12.40
C SER A 259 -6.47 8.40 12.62
N ARG A 260 -5.21 8.66 13.01
CA ARG A 260 -4.23 7.61 13.34
C ARG A 260 -4.70 6.66 14.45
N SER A 261 -5.56 7.11 15.37
CA SER A 261 -6.09 6.29 16.46
C SER A 261 -7.26 5.40 16.05
N GLY A 262 -7.80 5.60 14.84
CA GLY A 262 -9.01 4.92 14.35
C GLY A 262 -10.30 5.71 14.58
N ALA A 263 -10.22 6.95 15.09
CA ALA A 263 -11.42 7.78 15.27
C ALA A 263 -11.95 8.25 13.90
N VAL A 264 -13.26 8.12 13.69
CA VAL A 264 -13.93 8.59 12.47
C VAL A 264 -14.07 10.11 12.53
N THR A 265 -13.42 10.81 11.60
CA THR A 265 -13.51 12.28 11.47
C THR A 265 -14.50 12.70 10.39
N HIS A 266 -14.75 11.83 9.41
CA HIS A 266 -15.73 12.02 8.37
C HIS A 266 -16.28 10.68 7.88
N ALA A 267 -17.54 10.69 7.43
CA ALA A 267 -18.19 9.51 6.88
C ALA A 267 -19.14 9.91 5.75
N ASN A 268 -19.15 9.13 4.68
CA ASN A 268 -20.17 9.20 3.64
C ASN A 268 -20.59 7.79 3.24
N GLN A 269 -21.83 7.63 2.79
CA GLN A 269 -22.42 6.33 2.46
C GLN A 269 -23.27 6.43 1.22
N LEU A 270 -23.30 5.36 0.43
CA LEU A 270 -24.12 5.27 -0.76
C LEU A 270 -25.61 5.15 -0.38
N GLY A 271 -26.44 5.94 -1.04
CA GLY A 271 -27.90 5.91 -1.00
C GLY A 271 -28.47 4.83 -1.92
N GLY A 272 -29.75 4.54 -1.75
CA GLY A 272 -30.47 3.60 -2.62
C GLY A 272 -30.63 4.10 -4.07
N ASP A 273 -30.39 5.39 -4.32
CA ASP A 273 -30.41 6.03 -5.63
C ASP A 273 -29.06 5.95 -6.37
N GLY A 274 -28.07 5.25 -5.80
CA GLY A 274 -26.73 5.12 -6.35
C GLY A 274 -25.86 6.38 -6.21
N ARG A 275 -26.29 7.36 -5.40
CA ARG A 275 -25.49 8.55 -5.07
C ARG A 275 -25.08 8.53 -3.60
N MET A 276 -24.00 9.23 -3.28
CA MET A 276 -23.63 9.44 -1.88
C MET A 276 -24.70 10.27 -1.15
N ARG A 277 -25.03 9.88 0.08
CA ARG A 277 -26.06 10.53 0.91
C ARG A 277 -25.63 11.91 1.38
N GLY A 278 -24.36 12.05 1.75
CA GLY A 278 -23.75 13.33 2.10
C GLY A 278 -23.18 14.04 0.88
N ALA A 279 -23.08 15.37 0.96
CA ALA A 279 -22.33 16.15 -0.03
C ALA A 279 -20.88 15.67 -0.09
N ALA A 280 -20.31 15.66 -1.30
CA ALA A 280 -18.93 15.25 -1.50
C ALA A 280 -17.97 16.07 -0.62
N GLY A 281 -17.10 15.39 0.13
CA GLY A 281 -16.30 16.04 1.17
C GLY A 281 -15.17 15.20 1.75
N VAL A 282 -14.99 13.95 1.31
CA VAL A 282 -13.98 13.04 1.88
C VAL A 282 -12.56 13.58 1.66
N ALA A 283 -12.24 14.06 0.44
CA ALA A 283 -10.92 14.62 0.14
C ALA A 283 -10.60 15.88 0.98
N ARG A 284 -11.60 16.76 1.18
CA ARG A 284 -11.46 17.94 2.05
C ARG A 284 -11.29 17.54 3.51
N ALA A 285 -12.02 16.53 3.98
CA ALA A 285 -11.89 16.03 5.35
C ALA A 285 -10.52 15.37 5.59
N LEU A 286 -9.97 14.65 4.60
CA LEU A 286 -8.60 14.15 4.63
C LEU A 286 -7.60 15.28 4.80
N ALA A 287 -7.69 16.34 3.98
CA ALA A 287 -6.82 17.51 4.07
C ALA A 287 -6.94 18.20 5.44
N ALA A 288 -8.17 18.46 5.90
CA ALA A 288 -8.41 19.12 7.18
C ALA A 288 -7.84 18.34 8.38
N GLU A 289 -8.00 17.01 8.41
CA GLU A 289 -7.42 16.19 9.48
C GLU A 289 -5.89 16.05 9.35
N ARG A 290 -5.32 16.13 8.15
CA ARG A 290 -3.85 16.17 7.95
C ARG A 290 -3.23 17.50 8.40
N GLU A 291 -3.98 18.59 8.31
CA GLU A 291 -3.52 19.96 8.62
C GLU A 291 -3.89 20.42 10.03
N ARG A 292 -4.71 19.67 10.77
CA ARG A 292 -5.13 20.08 12.11
C ARG A 292 -3.93 20.27 13.04
N ALA A 293 -4.13 21.12 14.04
CA ALA A 293 -3.17 21.25 15.14
C ALA A 293 -2.93 19.88 15.81
N ARG A 294 -1.64 19.56 15.99
CA ARG A 294 -1.21 18.38 16.74
C ARG A 294 -1.55 18.53 18.22
N THR A 295 -2.00 17.46 18.82
CA THR A 295 -2.19 17.37 20.26
C THR A 295 -0.84 17.30 20.97
N ALA A 296 -0.80 17.67 22.26
CA ALA A 296 0.41 17.55 23.06
C ALA A 296 0.93 16.10 23.14
N ALA A 297 0.05 15.10 23.06
CA ALA A 297 0.44 13.69 23.02
C ALA A 297 1.14 13.32 21.71
N GLU A 298 0.64 13.82 20.57
CA GLU A 298 1.25 13.60 19.25
C GLU A 298 2.61 14.29 19.14
N VAL A 299 2.76 15.50 19.69
CA VAL A 299 4.06 16.19 19.75
C VAL A 299 5.06 15.37 20.56
N ARG A 300 4.67 14.88 21.76
CA ARG A 300 5.54 14.04 22.58
C ARG A 300 5.94 12.73 21.90
N ASP A 301 4.99 12.03 21.27
CA ASP A 301 5.25 10.79 20.53
C ASP A 301 6.21 11.03 19.35
N PHE A 302 6.01 12.12 18.62
CA PHE A 302 6.90 12.52 17.52
C PHE A 302 8.32 12.81 18.03
N SER A 303 8.47 13.67 19.04
CA SER A 303 9.77 13.99 19.64
C SER A 303 10.47 12.75 20.21
N ALA A 304 9.73 11.85 20.86
CA ALA A 304 10.30 10.63 21.42
C ALA A 304 10.82 9.68 20.34
N ARG A 305 10.09 9.48 19.23
CA ARG A 305 10.57 8.67 18.10
C ARG A 305 11.79 9.27 17.43
N LEU A 306 11.78 10.58 17.22
CA LEU A 306 12.91 11.28 16.61
C LEU A 306 14.16 11.19 17.50
N ALA A 307 14.01 11.37 18.81
CA ALA A 307 15.08 11.18 19.76
C ALA A 307 15.59 9.73 19.77
N GLY A 308 14.70 8.73 19.72
CA GLY A 308 15.07 7.32 19.65
C GLY A 308 15.89 6.97 18.40
N LEU A 309 15.53 7.50 17.22
CA LEU A 309 16.31 7.31 16.00
C LEU A 309 17.70 7.97 16.09
N ARG A 310 17.78 9.19 16.62
CA ARG A 310 19.04 9.91 16.84
C ARG A 310 19.95 9.19 17.85
N ASP A 311 19.37 8.70 18.93
CA ASP A 311 20.09 7.94 19.95
C ASP A 311 20.64 6.62 19.40
N THR A 312 19.83 5.91 18.60
CA THR A 312 20.27 4.71 17.87
C THR A 312 21.44 5.03 16.95
N ALA A 313 21.39 6.14 16.21
CA ALA A 313 22.47 6.56 15.33
C ALA A 313 23.75 6.94 16.08
N ALA A 314 23.65 7.47 17.30
CA ALA A 314 24.80 7.81 18.13
C ALA A 314 25.49 6.59 18.74
N HIS A 315 24.74 5.51 19.03
CA HIS A 315 25.24 4.35 19.77
C HIS A 315 25.41 3.07 18.93
N ALA A 316 24.80 2.99 17.75
CA ALA A 316 24.91 1.86 16.84
C ALA A 316 25.49 2.29 15.49
N ALA A 317 26.46 1.53 14.98
CA ALA A 317 27.17 1.81 13.74
C ALA A 317 26.32 1.64 12.45
N SER A 318 24.98 1.60 12.51
CA SER A 318 24.19 1.10 11.38
C SER A 318 22.83 1.74 11.19
N VAL A 319 22.58 3.00 11.58
CA VAL A 319 21.42 3.73 11.02
C VAL A 319 21.82 4.25 9.64
N PRO A 320 21.16 3.84 8.54
CA PRO A 320 21.53 4.31 7.21
C PRO A 320 21.21 5.79 7.03
N GLU A 321 22.01 6.46 6.19
CA GLU A 321 21.89 7.90 5.93
C GLU A 321 20.48 8.30 5.50
N TRP A 322 19.87 7.55 4.57
CA TRP A 322 18.50 7.81 4.10
C TRP A 322 17.42 7.75 5.20
N VAL A 323 17.66 7.02 6.30
CA VAL A 323 16.74 7.00 7.45
C VAL A 323 16.85 8.31 8.23
N LEU A 324 18.07 8.83 8.39
CA LEU A 324 18.32 10.10 9.05
C LEU A 324 17.81 11.27 8.20
N GLU A 325 17.98 11.21 6.89
CA GLU A 325 17.41 12.18 5.94
C GLU A 325 15.88 12.21 6.04
N ALA A 326 15.21 11.05 6.00
CA ALA A 326 13.76 10.99 6.15
C ALA A 326 13.28 11.49 7.53
N ALA A 327 14.06 11.25 8.59
CA ALA A 327 13.75 11.77 9.93
C ALA A 327 13.93 13.29 10.02
N ALA A 328 14.95 13.85 9.37
CA ALA A 328 15.18 15.30 9.27
C ALA A 328 14.08 15.98 8.44
N ASP A 329 13.73 15.40 7.29
CA ASP A 329 12.61 15.88 6.46
C ASP A 329 11.28 15.82 7.24
N ALA A 330 11.03 14.74 7.97
CA ALA A 330 9.86 14.67 8.85
C ALA A 330 9.86 15.79 9.91
N GLU A 331 11.00 16.13 10.52
CA GLU A 331 11.13 17.23 11.48
C GLU A 331 10.87 18.59 10.83
N GLU A 332 11.39 18.82 9.62
CA GLU A 332 11.15 20.04 8.86
C GLU A 332 9.66 20.19 8.50
N ARG A 333 9.02 19.12 7.99
CA ARG A 333 7.58 19.07 7.73
C ARG A 333 6.76 19.33 8.99
N ALA A 334 7.25 18.88 10.15
CA ALA A 334 6.62 19.13 11.44
C ALA A 334 6.81 20.55 11.96
N ALA A 335 7.68 21.38 11.37
CA ALA A 335 7.87 22.78 11.77
C ALA A 335 7.03 23.77 10.95
N ARG A 336 6.47 23.33 9.82
CA ARG A 336 5.57 24.08 8.94
C ARG A 336 4.12 24.01 9.47
#